data_AF-A0A8T5N1R2-F1
#
_entry.id   AF-A0A8T5N1R2-F1
#
_cell.length_a   1.000
_cell.length_b   1.000
_cell.length_c   1.000
_cell.angle_alpha   90.00
_cell.angle_beta   90.00
_cell.angle_gamma   90.00
#
_symmetry.space_group_name_H-M   'P 1'
#
loop_
_entity.id
_entity.type
_entity.pdbx_description
1 polymer ?
#
loop_
_entity_poly.entity_id
_entity_poly.type
_entity_poly.pdbx_seq_one_letter_code
_entity_poly.pdbx_strand_id
1 'polypeptide(L)' 'MESIKVERMDFHKILNTAEILIDKVEQIFQDEIVRNRVNDIKTSKIKGKTEKDYNEYLKKRGIKFQ' A
#
# COMPACT_ATOMS: atom_id res chain seq x y z
N MET A 1 5.77 16.66 21.80
CA MET A 1 5.73 15.57 20.81
C MET A 1 6.10 16.17 19.47
N GLU A 2 7.25 15.79 18.93
CA GLU A 2 7.60 16.11 17.55
C GLU A 2 6.63 15.36 16.63
N SER A 3 6.07 16.08 15.66
CA SER A 3 5.15 15.51 14.68
C SER A 3 5.93 15.23 13.40
N ILE A 4 5.99 13.96 13.01
CA ILE A 4 6.58 13.57 11.73
C ILE A 4 5.64 14.10 10.63
N LYS A 5 6.19 14.81 9.65
CA LYS A 5 5.47 15.25 8.46
C LYS A 5 5.68 14.21 7.36
N VAL A 6 4.61 13.85 6.65
CA VAL A 6 4.66 12.96 5.48
C VAL A 6 4.10 13.73 4.30
N GLU A 7 4.91 13.94 3.27
CA GLU A 7 4.43 14.61 2.06
C GLU A 7 3.59 13.66 1.20
N ARG A 8 2.57 14.20 0.53
CA ARG A 8 1.72 13.44 -0.41
C ARG A 8 2.53 12.76 -1.53
N MET A 9 3.68 13.34 -1.88
CA MET A 9 4.61 12.78 -2.85
C MET A 9 5.25 11.48 -2.35
N ASP A 10 5.57 11.39 -1.05
CA ASP A 10 6.14 10.17 -0.48
C ASP A 10 5.10 9.03 -0.45
N PHE A 11 3.83 9.37 -0.24
CA PHE A 11 2.74 8.42 -0.37
C PHE A 11 2.65 7.81 -1.78
N HIS A 12 2.72 8.65 -2.82
CA HIS A 12 2.73 8.17 -4.21
C HIS A 12 3.93 7.29 -4.51
N LYS A 13 5.12 7.63 -4.00
CA LYS A 13 6.32 6.79 -4.15
C LYS A 13 6.12 5.41 -3.51
N ILE A 14 5.52 5.35 -2.32
CA ILE A 14 5.23 4.08 -1.62
C ILE A 14 4.26 3.24 -2.43
N LEU A 15 3.17 3.84 -2.92
CA LEU A 15 2.17 3.11 -3.73
C LEU A 15 2.80 2.55 -5.02
N ASN A 16 3.52 3.38 -5.77
CA ASN A 16 4.19 2.96 -6.99
C ASN A 16 5.22 1.83 -6.72
N THR A 17 5.95 1.92 -5.60
CA THR A 17 6.88 0.86 -5.20
C THR A 17 6.15 -0.46 -4.90
N ALA A 18 4.99 -0.39 -4.23
CA ALA A 18 4.18 -1.57 -3.94
C ALA A 18 3.65 -2.22 -5.21
N GLU A 19 3.20 -1.44 -6.20
CA GLU A 19 2.77 -1.94 -7.51
C GLU A 19 3.89 -2.68 -8.24
N ILE A 20 5.09 -2.08 -8.31
CA ILE A 20 6.27 -2.72 -8.90
C ILE A 20 6.61 -4.05 -8.20
N LEU A 21 6.49 -4.09 -6.87
CA LEU A 21 6.74 -5.31 -6.10
C LEU A 21 5.72 -6.40 -6.38
N ILE A 22 4.43 -6.05 -6.50
CA ILE A 22 3.35 -6.99 -6.84
C ILE A 22 3.63 -7.63 -8.20
N ASP A 23 3.99 -6.83 -9.21
CA ASP A 23 4.29 -7.34 -10.55
C ASP A 23 5.55 -8.23 -10.56
N LYS A 24 6.60 -7.86 -9.82
CA LYS A 24 7.80 -8.70 -9.67
C LYS A 24 7.48 -10.03 -8.99
N VAL A 25 6.63 -10.02 -7.97
CA VAL A 25 6.21 -11.24 -7.28
C VAL A 25 5.46 -12.16 -8.24
N GLU A 26 4.55 -11.64 -9.06
CA GLU A 26 3.84 -12.41 -10.08
C GLU A 26 4.79 -13.03 -11.12
N GLN A 27 5.82 -12.30 -11.54
CA GLN A 27 6.82 -12.79 -12.50
C GLN A 27 7.74 -13.86 -11.91
N ILE A 28 8.22 -13.66 -10.68
CA ILE A 28 9.18 -14.55 -10.00
C ILE A 28 8.48 -15.81 -9.50
N PHE A 29 7.34 -15.65 -8.83
CA PHE A 29 6.59 -16.74 -8.22
C PHE A 29 5.38 -17.06 -9.10
N GLN A 30 5.57 -17.99 -10.02
CA GLN A 30 4.52 -18.44 -10.94
C GLN A 30 3.54 -19.45 -10.32
N ASP A 31 3.49 -19.56 -9.00
CA ASP A 31 2.54 -20.42 -8.29
C ASP A 31 1.10 -19.91 -8.42
N GLU A 32 0.15 -20.84 -8.40
CA GLU A 32 -1.28 -20.57 -8.57
C GLU A 32 -1.85 -19.75 -7.39
N ILE A 33 -1.37 -20.00 -6.16
CA ILE A 33 -1.81 -19.25 -4.98
C ILE A 33 -1.35 -17.79 -5.08
N VAL A 34 -0.09 -17.55 -5.49
CA VAL A 34 0.46 -16.21 -5.71
C VAL A 34 -0.30 -15.48 -6.81
N ARG A 35 -0.55 -16.11 -7.97
CA ARG A 35 -1.33 -15.50 -9.06
C ARG A 35 -2.74 -15.12 -8.62
N ASN A 36 -3.42 -16.01 -7.89
CA ASN A 36 -4.73 -15.72 -7.34
C ASN A 36 -4.69 -14.53 -6.38
N ARG A 37 -3.67 -14.45 -5.53
CA ARG A 37 -3.50 -13.33 -4.58
C ARG A 37 -3.20 -12.00 -5.27
N VAL A 38 -2.34 -12.01 -6.30
CA VAL A 38 -2.04 -10.83 -7.12
C VAL A 38 -3.29 -10.36 -7.86
N ASN A 39 -4.03 -11.29 -8.46
CA ASN A 39 -5.28 -10.97 -9.16
C ASN A 39 -6.34 -10.40 -8.20
N ASP A 40 -6.47 -10.96 -7.00
CA ASP A 40 -7.37 -10.44 -5.97
C ASP A 40 -7.00 -9.00 -5.55
N ILE A 41 -5.71 -8.63 -5.55
CA ILE A 41 -5.24 -7.26 -5.30
C ILE A 41 -5.57 -6.35 -6.49
N LYS A 42 -5.22 -6.76 -7.71
CA LYS A 42 -5.47 -5.99 -8.95
C LYS A 42 -6.96 -5.74 -9.21
N THR A 43 -7.80 -6.72 -8.89
CA THR A 43 -9.26 -6.63 -9.04
C THR A 43 -9.96 -6.04 -7.81
N SER A 44 -9.21 -5.58 -6.81
CA SER A 44 -9.75 -5.01 -5.56
C SER A 44 -10.71 -5.95 -4.80
N LYS A 45 -10.58 -7.26 -5.01
CA LYS A 45 -11.40 -8.30 -4.37
C LYS A 45 -10.99 -8.52 -2.92
N ILE A 46 -9.69 -8.35 -2.62
CA ILE A 46 -9.23 -8.15 -1.24
C ILE A 46 -9.31 -6.64 -0.96
N LYS A 47 -10.10 -6.25 0.04
CA LYS A 47 -10.04 -4.88 0.57
C LYS A 47 -8.67 -4.67 1.22
N GLY A 48 -7.75 -4.06 0.46
CA GLY A 48 -6.58 -3.42 1.02
C GLY A 48 -6.98 -2.35 2.04
N LYS A 49 -6.03 -1.91 2.86
CA LYS A 49 -6.21 -0.73 3.70
C LYS A 49 -6.38 0.49 2.77
N THR A 50 -7.49 1.20 2.90
CA THR A 50 -7.78 2.41 2.13
C THR A 50 -6.90 3.57 2.58
N GLU A 51 -6.86 4.66 1.80
CA GLU A 51 -6.24 5.92 2.24
C GLU A 51 -6.82 6.39 3.59
N LYS A 52 -8.12 6.17 3.82
CA LYS A 52 -8.76 6.45 5.11
C LYS A 52 -8.17 5.60 6.24
N ASP A 53 -7.94 4.31 6.02
CA ASP A 53 -7.32 3.42 7.01
C ASP A 53 -5.88 3.85 7.35
N TYR A 54 -5.14 4.33 6.34
CA TYR A 54 -3.82 4.90 6.53
C TYR A 54 -3.87 6.22 7.32
N ASN A 55 -4.84 7.08 6.99
CA ASN A 55 -5.05 8.35 7.68
C ASN A 55 -5.39 8.16 9.16
N GLU A 56 -6.25 7.19 9.46
CA GLU A 56 -6.54 6.80 10.84
C GLU A 56 -5.31 6.23 11.56
N TYR A 57 -4.50 5.42 10.88
CA TYR A 57 -3.26 4.88 11.44
C TYR A 57 -2.27 5.98 11.84
N LEU A 58 -2.01 6.94 10.95
CA LEU A 58 -1.08 8.03 11.25
C LEU A 58 -1.63 8.98 12.31
N LYS A 59 -2.95 9.25 12.31
CA LYS A 59 -3.60 10.03 13.38
C LYS A 59 -3.39 9.37 14.75
N LYS A 60 -3.54 8.05 14.86
CA LYS A 60 -3.23 7.28 16.09
C LYS A 60 -1.78 7.41 16.53
N ARG A 61 -0.86 7.68 15.60
CA ARG A 61 0.57 7.89 15.85
C ARG A 61 0.95 9.36 16.11
N GLY A 62 -0.02 10.27 16.14
CA GLY A 62 0.21 11.71 16.34
C GLY A 62 0.82 12.42 15.12
N ILE A 63 0.74 11.79 13.95
CA ILE A 63 1.24 12.33 12.68
C ILE A 63 0.16 13.21 12.05
N LYS A 64 0.56 14.39 11.56
CA LYS A 64 -0.34 15.37 10.94
C LYS A 64 -0.14 15.40 9.43
N PHE A 65 -1.25 15.51 8.70
CA PHE A 65 -1.30 15.60 7.24
C PHE A 65 -1.43 17.05 6.80
N GLN A 66 -0.87 17.37 5.63
CA GLN A 66 -1.08 18.64 4.95
C GLN A 66 -1.24 18.39 3.46
#